data_AF-A0A8D6V881-F1
#
_entry.id   AF-A0A8D6V881-F1
#
_cell.length_a   1.000
_cell.length_b   1.000
_cell.length_c   1.000
_cell.angle_alpha   90.00
_cell.angle_beta   90.00
_cell.angle_gamma   90.00
#
_symmetry.space_group_name_H-M   'P 1'
#
loop_
_entity.id
_entity.type
_entity.pdbx_description
1 polymer ?
#
loop_
_entity_poly.entity_id
_entity_poly.type
_entity_poly.pdbx_seq_one_letter_code
_entity_poly.pdbx_strand_id
1 'polypeptide(L)'
;MTRRCPPTASASARPTRTRTRPAPPKRVPWVVVEPDRTKLPPMLPPDPDASPQGPGTLRAPRRARRPRQCTVSYTHYPGAHDHAGDQHVPHVRLSGLWLEQLGFAIGTKLRITASEGQLLMEVLPPVEVPAKARSVRR
;
A
#
# COMPACT_ATOMS: atom_id res chain seq x y z
N MET A 1 -18.73 -54.69 5.08
CA MET A 1 -19.39 -54.26 6.34
C MET A 1 -18.48 -54.77 7.46
N THR A 2 -17.85 -54.01 8.34
CA THR A 2 -18.25 -52.82 9.11
C THR A 2 -17.00 -52.05 9.56
N ARG A 3 -17.11 -50.71 9.57
CA ARG A 3 -16.20 -49.74 10.17
C ARG A 3 -15.98 -50.03 11.66
N ARG A 4 -14.78 -49.75 12.21
CA ARG A 4 -14.61 -49.08 13.52
C ARG A 4 -13.27 -48.33 13.60
N CYS A 5 -13.36 -47.08 14.05
CA CYS A 5 -12.32 -46.17 14.54
C CYS A 5 -12.84 -45.69 15.92
N PRO A 6 -12.08 -45.04 16.80
CA PRO A 6 -10.82 -45.37 17.50
C PRO A 6 -11.07 -45.52 19.04
N PRO A 7 -10.04 -45.38 19.91
CA PRO A 7 -10.11 -44.24 20.84
C PRO A 7 -8.85 -43.38 20.82
N THR A 8 -9.04 -42.07 20.63
CA THR A 8 -8.03 -41.02 20.80
C THR A 8 -7.85 -40.75 22.29
N ALA A 9 -6.69 -41.07 22.83
CA ALA A 9 -6.34 -40.78 24.22
C ALA A 9 -5.95 -39.30 24.38
N SER A 10 -6.76 -38.62 25.20
CA SER A 10 -6.51 -37.54 26.14
C SER A 10 -5.49 -36.43 25.85
N ALA A 11 -6.06 -35.22 25.94
CA ALA A 11 -5.42 -33.94 26.14
C ALA A 11 -4.36 -33.94 27.25
N SER A 12 -3.22 -33.30 27.00
CA SER A 12 -2.33 -32.79 28.04
C SER A 12 -2.03 -31.32 27.76
N ALA A 13 -2.14 -30.53 28.82
CA ALA A 13 -2.26 -29.08 28.81
C ALA A 13 -1.01 -28.36 28.26
N ARG A 14 -1.27 -27.32 27.47
CA ARG A 14 -0.28 -26.38 26.93
C ARG A 14 0.19 -25.43 28.05
N PRO A 15 1.49 -25.25 28.34
CA PRO A 15 1.92 -24.23 29.26
C PRO A 15 1.80 -22.85 28.60
N THR A 16 0.99 -21.98 29.20
CA THR A 16 0.80 -20.58 28.82
C THR A 16 2.07 -19.80 29.12
N ARG A 17 2.85 -19.47 28.09
CA ARG A 17 3.99 -18.56 28.22
C ARG A 17 3.48 -17.12 28.13
N THR A 18 3.25 -16.50 29.29
CA THR A 18 2.86 -15.09 29.41
C THR A 18 3.92 -14.22 28.72
N ARG A 19 3.52 -13.56 27.64
CA ARG A 19 4.41 -12.71 26.85
C ARG A 19 4.28 -11.28 27.35
N THR A 20 5.21 -10.83 28.19
CA THR A 20 5.28 -9.44 28.67
C THR A 20 5.49 -8.51 27.46
N ARG A 21 4.55 -7.58 27.25
CA ARG A 21 4.60 -6.59 26.17
C ARG A 21 5.67 -5.53 26.49
N PRO A 22 6.67 -5.29 25.62
CA PRO A 22 7.60 -4.19 25.80
C PRO A 22 6.85 -2.85 25.75
N ALA A 23 7.23 -1.90 26.61
CA ALA A 23 6.67 -0.56 26.61
C ALA A 23 6.98 0.18 25.28
N PRO A 24 6.09 1.06 24.79
CA PRO A 24 6.33 1.80 23.56
C PRO A 24 7.52 2.76 23.74
N PRO A 25 8.42 2.90 22.75
CA PRO A 25 9.54 3.82 22.85
C PRO A 25 9.03 5.27 22.86
N LYS A 26 9.55 6.07 23.78
CA LYS A 26 9.26 7.51 23.86
C LYS A 26 9.79 8.19 22.58
N ARG A 27 8.93 9.00 21.93
CA ARG A 27 9.33 9.80 20.76
C ARG A 27 10.29 10.90 21.21
N VAL A 28 11.50 10.90 20.65
CA VAL A 28 12.49 11.96 20.84
C VAL A 28 12.24 13.02 19.77
N PRO A 29 11.96 14.29 20.11
CA PRO A 29 11.94 15.35 19.12
C PRO A 29 13.37 15.69 18.72
N TRP A 30 13.69 15.54 17.44
CA TRP A 30 14.95 16.00 16.88
C TRP A 30 14.87 17.51 16.67
N VAL A 31 15.56 18.28 17.51
CA VAL A 31 15.78 19.71 17.29
C VAL A 31 17.08 19.85 16.51
N VAL A 32 16.99 20.41 15.31
CA VAL A 32 18.19 20.78 14.53
C VAL A 32 18.77 22.04 15.15
N VAL A 33 19.89 21.88 15.85
CA VAL A 33 20.73 23.00 16.29
C VAL A 33 21.78 23.23 15.22
N GLU A 34 21.70 24.36 14.52
CA GLU A 34 22.72 24.73 13.54
C GLU A 34 24.05 25.01 14.28
N PRO A 35 25.15 24.31 13.95
CA PRO A 35 26.39 24.44 14.69
C PRO A 35 27.01 25.81 14.42
N ASP A 36 27.51 26.45 15.49
CA ASP A 36 28.23 27.72 15.42
C ASP A 36 29.47 27.58 14.52
N ARG A 37 29.38 28.18 13.33
CA ARG A 37 30.39 28.09 12.27
C ARG A 37 31.72 28.72 12.68
N THR A 38 31.75 29.53 13.74
CA THR A 38 32.96 30.19 14.24
C THR A 38 33.85 29.24 15.06
N LYS A 39 33.33 28.08 15.46
CA LYS A 39 34.08 27.03 16.19
C LYS A 39 34.59 25.90 15.29
N LEU A 40 34.34 25.95 13.98
CA LEU A 40 34.75 24.88 13.07
C LEU A 40 36.25 24.99 12.76
N PRO A 41 37.01 23.89 12.82
CA PRO A 41 38.39 23.90 12.36
C PRO A 41 38.44 24.32 10.89
N PRO A 42 39.48 25.07 10.46
CA PRO A 42 39.60 25.52 9.07
C PRO A 42 39.53 24.30 8.14
N MET A 43 38.62 24.37 7.16
CA MET A 43 38.45 23.29 6.19
C MET A 43 39.78 23.08 5.46
N LEU A 44 40.39 21.91 5.66
CA LEU A 44 41.49 21.44 4.83
C LEU A 44 40.99 21.36 3.38
N PRO A 45 41.83 21.72 2.39
CA PRO A 45 41.48 21.53 0.99
C PRO A 45 41.12 20.05 0.74
N PRO A 46 40.08 19.77 -0.06
CA PRO A 46 39.64 18.40 -0.30
C PRO A 46 40.76 17.61 -0.97
N ASP A 47 41.01 16.43 -0.43
CA ASP A 47 41.92 15.43 -1.01
C ASP A 47 41.49 15.16 -2.47
N PRO A 48 42.40 15.19 -3.48
CA PRO A 48 42.03 14.90 -4.87
C PRO A 48 41.45 13.49 -5.06
N ASP A 49 41.66 12.57 -4.12
CA ASP A 49 41.03 11.25 -4.09
C ASP A 49 39.62 11.24 -3.47
N ALA A 50 39.12 12.37 -2.97
CA ALA A 50 37.72 12.54 -2.56
C ALA A 50 36.77 12.77 -3.74
N SER A 51 37.13 12.29 -4.94
CA SER A 51 36.14 12.09 -5.99
C SER A 51 35.06 11.13 -5.46
N PRO A 52 33.77 11.49 -5.51
CA PRO A 52 32.71 10.59 -5.10
C PRO A 52 32.74 9.34 -5.99
N GLN A 53 33.36 8.27 -5.51
CA GLN A 53 33.24 6.94 -6.08
C GLN A 53 31.82 6.44 -5.85
N GLY A 54 30.94 6.80 -6.76
CA GLY A 54 29.63 6.18 -6.86
C GLY A 54 28.66 7.06 -7.60
N PRO A 55 28.12 6.62 -8.76
CA PRO A 55 26.94 7.25 -9.30
C PRO A 55 25.82 7.07 -8.27
N GLY A 56 25.48 8.16 -7.58
CA GLY A 56 24.15 8.39 -7.07
C GLY A 56 23.20 8.24 -8.25
N THR A 57 22.76 7.01 -8.49
CA THR A 57 21.79 6.70 -9.54
C THR A 57 20.51 7.39 -9.11
N LEU A 58 20.29 8.59 -9.64
CA LEU A 58 18.94 9.09 -9.82
C LEU A 58 18.21 7.93 -10.47
N ARG A 59 17.33 7.26 -9.71
CA ARG A 59 16.64 6.07 -10.19
C ARG A 59 16.05 6.44 -11.54
N ALA A 60 16.49 5.74 -12.60
CA ALA A 60 15.99 5.96 -13.95
C ALA A 60 14.46 6.11 -13.89
N PRO A 61 13.86 7.04 -14.65
CA PRO A 61 12.43 7.32 -14.60
C PRO A 61 11.66 6.01 -14.55
N ARG A 62 10.85 5.82 -13.50
CA ARG A 62 10.15 4.56 -13.25
C ARG A 62 9.22 4.29 -14.42
N ARG A 63 9.66 3.45 -15.37
CA ARG A 63 8.84 3.02 -16.50
C ARG A 63 7.53 2.43 -15.98
N ALA A 64 6.42 2.76 -16.65
CA ALA A 64 5.14 2.12 -16.41
C ALA A 64 5.28 0.61 -16.67
N ARG A 65 5.33 -0.20 -15.62
CA ARG A 65 5.38 -1.66 -15.72
C ARG A 65 4.00 -2.21 -15.37
N ARG A 66 3.35 -2.81 -16.36
CA ARG A 66 2.09 -3.53 -16.17
C ARG A 66 2.35 -4.85 -15.44
N PRO A 67 1.77 -5.07 -14.24
CA PRO A 67 1.79 -6.37 -13.59
C PRO A 67 1.09 -7.42 -14.45
N ARG A 68 1.68 -8.61 -14.56
CA ARG A 68 1.05 -9.75 -15.24
C ARG A 68 0.26 -10.64 -14.30
N GLN A 69 0.63 -10.66 -13.01
CA GLN A 69 0.02 -11.46 -11.96
C GLN A 69 0.05 -10.65 -10.66
N CYS A 70 -0.96 -10.85 -9.82
CA CYS A 70 -1.02 -10.30 -8.47
C CYS A 70 -1.61 -11.33 -7.52
N THR A 71 -1.12 -11.36 -6.29
CA THR A 71 -1.67 -12.22 -5.24
C THR A 71 -2.75 -11.46 -4.49
N VAL A 72 -3.87 -12.14 -4.23
CA VAL A 72 -4.95 -11.59 -3.40
C VAL A 72 -4.43 -11.42 -1.97
N SER A 73 -4.47 -10.19 -1.50
CA SER A 73 -4.16 -9.81 -0.12
C SER A 73 -5.44 -9.77 0.72
N TYR A 74 -5.33 -9.42 2.01
CA TYR A 74 -6.47 -9.12 2.85
C TYR A 74 -6.41 -7.68 3.37
N THR A 75 -7.58 -7.11 3.64
CA THR A 75 -7.76 -5.85 4.37
C THR A 75 -8.92 -6.01 5.36
N HIS A 76 -9.13 -5.02 6.22
CA HIS A 76 -10.23 -5.02 7.20
C HIS A 76 -11.21 -3.90 6.85
N TYR A 77 -12.49 -4.09 7.18
CA TYR A 77 -13.45 -2.99 7.06
C TYR A 77 -13.00 -1.83 7.98
N PRO A 78 -13.01 -0.58 7.50
CA PRO A 78 -12.82 0.57 8.38
C PRO A 78 -13.98 0.61 9.38
N GLY A 79 -13.67 0.38 10.66
CA GLY A 79 -14.66 0.04 11.67
C GLY A 79 -15.62 1.16 12.06
N ALA A 80 -16.93 0.86 11.98
CA ALA A 80 -18.00 1.65 12.60
C ALA A 80 -18.85 0.86 13.61
N HIS A 81 -18.62 -0.45 13.78
CA HIS A 81 -19.44 -1.28 14.69
C HIS A 81 -18.57 -2.24 15.51
N ASP A 82 -19.04 -2.59 16.70
CA ASP A 82 -18.33 -3.26 17.81
C ASP A 82 -17.79 -4.68 17.52
N HIS A 83 -17.76 -5.10 16.25
CA HIS A 83 -17.17 -6.34 15.73
C HIS A 83 -16.27 -6.12 14.48
N ALA A 84 -16.00 -4.87 14.08
CA ALA A 84 -15.54 -4.53 12.73
C ALA A 84 -14.02 -4.53 12.49
N GLY A 85 -13.19 -4.86 13.50
CA GLY A 85 -11.73 -4.82 13.38
C GLY A 85 -11.08 -6.08 12.81
N ASP A 86 -11.73 -7.24 12.90
CA ASP A 86 -11.09 -8.54 12.70
C ASP A 86 -11.57 -9.28 11.44
N GLN A 87 -12.52 -8.72 10.67
CA GLN A 87 -12.98 -9.38 9.46
C GLN A 87 -12.00 -9.18 8.30
N HIS A 88 -11.36 -10.27 7.87
CA HIS A 88 -10.50 -10.28 6.69
C HIS A 88 -11.35 -10.23 5.42
N VAL A 89 -11.14 -9.22 4.60
CA VAL A 89 -11.78 -9.02 3.30
C VAL A 89 -10.75 -9.22 2.19
N PRO A 90 -11.02 -10.02 1.15
CA PRO A 90 -10.13 -10.17 0.00
C PRO A 90 -9.86 -8.82 -0.68
N HIS A 91 -8.61 -8.53 -0.96
CA HIS A 91 -8.17 -7.25 -1.50
C HIS A 91 -7.14 -7.43 -2.63
N VAL A 92 -7.40 -6.79 -3.78
CA VAL A 92 -6.49 -6.73 -4.93
C VAL A 92 -6.06 -5.28 -5.15
N ARG A 93 -4.75 -5.04 -5.20
CA ARG A 93 -4.18 -3.70 -5.40
C ARG A 93 -3.67 -3.52 -6.82
N LEU A 94 -4.33 -2.68 -7.61
CA LEU A 94 -3.86 -2.23 -8.92
C LEU A 94 -3.44 -0.76 -8.81
N SER A 95 -2.20 -0.42 -9.16
CA SER A 95 -1.71 0.96 -9.10
C SER A 95 -0.57 1.21 -10.09
N GLY A 96 -0.43 2.47 -10.52
CA GLY A 96 0.72 2.97 -11.26
C GLY A 96 0.38 3.46 -12.66
N LEU A 97 1.35 4.14 -13.30
CA LEU A 97 1.22 4.80 -14.60
C LEU A 97 0.72 3.90 -15.74
N TRP A 98 0.87 2.57 -15.61
CA TRP A 98 0.38 1.63 -16.63
C TRP A 98 -1.15 1.58 -16.70
N LEU A 99 -1.87 1.94 -15.63
CA LEU A 99 -3.33 2.04 -15.64
C LEU A 99 -3.78 3.24 -16.46
N GLU A 100 -3.16 4.40 -16.25
CA GLU A 100 -3.43 5.62 -17.03
C GLU A 100 -3.16 5.41 -18.51
N GLN A 101 -2.09 4.69 -18.87
CA GLN A 101 -1.78 4.33 -20.26
C GLN A 101 -2.85 3.43 -20.91
N LEU A 102 -3.65 2.72 -20.12
CA LEU A 102 -4.79 1.92 -20.59
C LEU A 102 -6.13 2.67 -20.51
N GLY A 103 -6.11 3.96 -20.15
CA GLY A 103 -7.31 4.80 -20.04
C GLY A 103 -7.99 4.82 -18.67
N PHE A 104 -7.44 4.14 -17.66
CA PHE A 104 -7.93 4.18 -16.27
C PHE A 104 -7.42 5.42 -15.54
N ALA A 105 -7.64 6.59 -16.13
CA ALA A 105 -7.23 7.87 -15.55
C ALA A 105 -8.06 8.21 -14.30
N ILE A 106 -7.50 9.06 -13.43
CA ILE A 106 -8.19 9.55 -12.24
C ILE A 106 -9.49 10.26 -12.66
N GLY A 107 -10.60 9.93 -12.01
CA GLY A 107 -11.92 10.49 -12.32
C GLY A 107 -12.69 9.77 -13.44
N THR A 108 -12.10 8.75 -14.08
CA THR A 108 -12.82 7.90 -15.04
C THR A 108 -13.78 6.97 -14.31
N LYS A 109 -14.94 6.70 -14.93
CA LYS A 109 -15.89 5.71 -14.43
C LYS A 109 -15.57 4.35 -15.03
N LEU A 110 -15.68 3.30 -14.22
CA LEU A 110 -15.40 1.93 -14.64
C LEU A 110 -16.66 1.07 -14.56
N ARG A 111 -16.80 0.15 -15.51
CA ARG A 111 -17.70 -0.99 -15.42
C ARG A 111 -16.91 -2.18 -14.85
N ILE A 112 -17.46 -2.81 -13.82
CA ILE A 112 -16.91 -4.02 -13.23
C ILE A 112 -17.89 -5.16 -13.49
N THR A 113 -17.41 -6.22 -14.13
CA THR A 113 -18.18 -7.44 -14.36
C THR A 113 -17.46 -8.60 -13.68
N ALA A 114 -18.18 -9.36 -12.84
CA ALA A 114 -17.62 -10.47 -12.09
C ALA A 114 -18.34 -11.77 -12.45
N SER A 115 -17.56 -12.85 -12.57
CA SER A 115 -18.04 -14.22 -12.72
C SER A 115 -17.12 -15.16 -11.94
N GLU A 116 -17.44 -16.45 -11.92
CA GLU A 116 -16.63 -17.43 -11.18
C GLU A 116 -15.16 -17.42 -11.66
N GLY A 117 -14.25 -17.06 -10.76
CA GLY A 117 -12.81 -16.99 -11.02
C GLY A 117 -12.35 -15.81 -11.90
N GLN A 118 -13.24 -14.89 -12.31
CA GLN A 118 -12.90 -13.82 -13.24
C GLN A 118 -13.47 -12.46 -12.81
N LEU A 119 -12.68 -11.41 -13.03
CA LEU A 119 -13.07 -10.04 -12.80
C LEU A 119 -12.59 -9.17 -13.96
N LEU A 120 -13.52 -8.63 -14.73
CA LEU A 120 -13.28 -7.76 -15.86
C LEU A 120 -13.56 -6.31 -15.46
N MET A 121 -12.60 -5.42 -15.74
CA MET A 121 -12.73 -3.99 -15.53
C MET A 121 -12.60 -3.27 -16.88
N GLU A 122 -13.56 -2.42 -17.20
CA GLU A 122 -13.60 -1.66 -18.45
C GLU A 122 -13.82 -0.17 -18.17
N VAL A 123 -13.17 0.70 -18.93
CA VAL A 123 -13.39 2.16 -18.84
C VAL A 123 -14.70 2.49 -19.55
N LEU A 124 -15.60 3.17 -18.85
CA LEU A 124 -16.82 3.68 -19.47
C LEU A 124 -16.54 4.98 -20.22
N PRO A 125 -17.12 5.17 -21.41
CA PRO A 125 -16.99 6.44 -22.12
C PRO A 125 -17.60 7.56 -21.26
N PRO A 126 -17.04 8.79 -21.33
CA PRO A 126 -17.66 9.95 -20.71
C PRO A 126 -19.08 10.08 -21.25
N VAL A 127 -20.08 9.99 -20.36
CA VAL A 127 -21.45 10.33 -20.74
C VAL A 127 -21.46 11.84 -20.96
N GLU A 128 -21.42 12.27 -22.22
CA GLU A 128 -21.69 13.67 -22.57
C GLU A 128 -23.12 13.98 -22.13
N VAL A 129 -23.26 14.64 -20.99
CA VAL A 129 -24.54 15.18 -20.56
C VAL A 129 -24.76 16.43 -21.41
N PRO A 130 -25.76 16.49 -22.31
CA PRO A 130 -25.98 17.67 -23.12
C PRO A 130 -26.19 18.86 -22.18
N ALA A 131 -25.34 19.87 -22.33
CA ALA A 131 -25.38 21.07 -21.52
C ALA A 131 -26.80 21.64 -21.56
N LYS A 132 -27.50 21.59 -20.41
CA LYS A 132 -28.85 22.12 -20.28
C LYS A 132 -28.77 23.60 -20.63
N ALA A 133 -29.27 23.97 -21.80
CA ALA A 133 -29.30 25.35 -22.27
C ALA A 133 -29.93 26.20 -21.17
N ARG A 134 -29.14 27.09 -20.57
CA ARG A 134 -29.66 28.08 -19.62
C ARG A 134 -30.67 28.91 -20.39
N SER A 135 -31.95 28.65 -20.17
CA SER A 135 -33.04 29.51 -20.59
C SER A 135 -32.80 30.87 -19.94
N VAL A 136 -32.30 31.81 -20.75
CA VAL A 136 -32.32 33.22 -20.42
C VAL A 136 -33.79 33.63 -20.43
N ARG A 137 -34.38 33.78 -19.24
CA ARG A 137 -35.63 34.53 -19.12
C ARG A 137 -35.28 36.00 -19.39
N ARG A 138 -35.89 36.53 -20.45
CA ARG A 138 -35.95 37.96 -20.75
C ARG A 138 -36.85 38.66 -19.74
#